data_AF-A0A4Q3WB22-F1
#
_entry.id   AF-A0A4Q3WB22-F1
#
_cell.length_a   1.000
_cell.length_b   1.000
_cell.length_c   1.000
_cell.angle_alpha   90.00
_cell.angle_beta   90.00
_cell.angle_gamma   90.00
#
_symmetry.space_group_name_H-M   'P 1'
#
loop_
_entity.id
_entity.type
_entity.pdbx_description
1 polymer ?
#
loop_
_entity_poly.entity_id
_entity_poly.type
_entity_poly.pdbx_seq_one_letter_code
_entity_poly.pdbx_strand_id
1 'polypeptide(L)'
;VIIDKTFAHENAITRKPNTGLLQHFLNERYDLANSFVIGDRLNDVVLAKNLGAKAIYLRNNDGLGAAENLGKAEELSEYISLQTSHWADIYTFLRAGSRTIHHERNTNETKISIDIDLDGTGKADIHTGLNFFDHMLDQIARHGSIDLRIKTDGDLHIDEHHTIEDTGIALGEAFAKAIGNKLGLERYGFCLPMDDCLAQAAIDFGGRAWIVWDAEFKREKVGDMPTEMFYHFFKSFSDAARCNLNIKAEGDNEHHKIEAIFKAFAKAIKMAIKRDAEKLVLPSTKGVL
;
A
#
# COMPACT_ATOMS: atom_id res chain seq x y z
N VAL A 1 30.97 6.83 -18.24
CA VAL A 1 31.02 5.38 -17.92
C VAL A 1 32.21 5.15 -17.01
N ILE A 2 32.00 4.58 -15.84
CA ILE A 2 33.05 4.26 -14.86
C ILE A 2 33.24 2.75 -14.89
N ILE A 3 34.48 2.28 -15.03
CA ILE A 3 34.80 0.86 -15.14
C ILE A 3 35.88 0.52 -14.12
N ASP A 4 35.56 -0.38 -13.19
CA ASP A 4 36.57 -1.01 -12.35
C ASP A 4 37.26 -2.15 -13.11
N LYS A 5 38.59 -2.23 -13.00
CA LYS A 5 39.43 -3.25 -13.62
C LYS A 5 39.84 -4.36 -12.65
N THR A 6 39.50 -4.26 -11.37
CA THR A 6 39.87 -5.24 -10.34
C THR A 6 38.81 -6.33 -10.15
N PHE A 7 39.24 -7.48 -9.66
CA PHE A 7 38.43 -8.63 -9.30
C PHE A 7 37.99 -8.58 -7.83
N ALA A 8 36.98 -9.40 -7.48
CA ALA A 8 36.44 -9.45 -6.13
C ALA A 8 37.48 -9.85 -5.06
N HIS A 9 38.35 -10.82 -5.37
CA HIS A 9 39.38 -11.29 -4.43
C HIS A 9 40.47 -10.25 -4.13
N GLU A 10 40.60 -9.21 -4.96
CA GLU A 10 41.59 -8.15 -4.78
C GLU A 10 41.16 -7.11 -3.73
N ASN A 11 39.90 -7.12 -3.29
CA ASN A 11 39.36 -6.26 -2.22
C ASN A 11 39.69 -4.75 -2.37
N ALA A 12 39.77 -4.26 -3.61
CA ALA A 12 40.12 -2.87 -3.88
C ALA A 12 39.03 -1.91 -3.40
N ILE A 13 39.42 -0.72 -2.92
CA ILE A 13 38.48 0.33 -2.48
C ILE A 13 37.59 0.84 -3.63
N THR A 14 38.05 0.66 -4.87
CA THR A 14 37.34 1.04 -6.09
C THR A 14 36.21 0.07 -6.42
N ARG A 15 36.30 -1.17 -5.91
CA ARG A 15 35.47 -2.29 -6.30
C ARG A 15 34.17 -2.31 -5.51
N LYS A 16 33.05 -2.36 -6.22
CA LYS A 16 31.72 -2.61 -5.64
C LYS A 16 31.80 -3.83 -4.69
N PRO A 17 31.29 -3.72 -3.44
CA PRO A 17 30.38 -2.69 -2.94
C PRO A 17 31.04 -1.42 -2.36
N ASN A 18 32.37 -1.28 -2.43
CA ASN A 18 33.04 -0.05 -2.01
C ASN A 18 32.78 1.11 -2.98
N THR A 19 32.98 2.34 -2.49
CA THR A 19 32.56 3.57 -3.18
C THR A 19 33.71 4.32 -3.84
N GLY A 20 34.92 3.77 -3.90
CA GLY A 20 36.15 4.49 -4.29
C GLY A 20 36.08 5.18 -5.65
N LEU A 21 35.45 4.56 -6.65
CA LEU A 21 35.27 5.18 -7.98
C LEU A 21 34.15 6.22 -8.05
N LEU A 22 33.29 6.27 -7.04
CA LEU A 22 32.07 7.07 -6.99
C LEU A 22 32.17 8.24 -5.99
N GLN A 23 33.32 8.44 -5.36
CA GLN A 23 33.57 9.50 -4.37
C GLN A 23 33.20 10.90 -4.88
N HIS A 24 33.31 11.16 -6.19
CA HIS A 24 32.93 12.43 -6.79
C HIS A 24 31.41 12.69 -6.82
N PHE A 25 30.57 11.71 -6.48
CA PHE A 25 29.14 11.90 -6.23
C PHE A 25 28.84 12.25 -4.77
N LEU A 26 29.75 12.01 -3.83
CA LEU A 26 29.58 12.29 -2.40
C LEU A 26 29.82 13.79 -2.10
N ASN A 27 29.01 14.65 -2.69
CA ASN A 27 28.99 16.09 -2.41
C ASN A 27 27.58 16.65 -2.54
N GLU A 28 27.39 17.89 -2.10
CA GLU A 28 26.07 18.55 -2.05
C GLU A 28 25.41 18.79 -3.42
N ARG A 29 26.11 18.56 -4.55
CA ARG A 29 25.52 18.69 -5.89
C ARG A 29 24.57 17.55 -6.23
N TYR A 30 24.63 16.42 -5.51
CA TYR A 30 23.83 15.24 -5.77
C TYR A 30 22.99 14.87 -4.55
N ASP A 31 21.69 14.69 -4.75
CA ASP A 31 20.79 14.17 -3.72
C ASP A 31 20.85 12.63 -3.70
N LEU A 32 21.86 12.10 -3.04
CA LEU A 32 22.06 10.66 -2.95
C LEU A 32 20.94 9.97 -2.17
N ALA A 33 20.36 10.63 -1.16
CA ALA A 33 19.28 10.09 -0.36
C ALA A 33 18.02 9.77 -1.20
N ASN A 34 17.82 10.49 -2.31
CA ASN A 34 16.76 10.23 -3.28
C ASN A 34 17.25 9.65 -4.62
N SER A 35 18.52 9.24 -4.68
CA SER A 35 19.10 8.55 -5.82
C SER A 35 19.03 7.03 -5.65
N PHE A 36 19.13 6.31 -6.77
CA PHE A 36 19.03 4.85 -6.80
C PHE A 36 20.26 4.21 -7.44
N VAL A 37 20.75 3.11 -6.84
CA VAL A 37 21.59 2.12 -7.51
C VAL A 37 20.67 1.01 -8.02
N ILE A 38 20.72 0.73 -9.32
CA ILE A 38 19.93 -0.33 -9.96
C ILE A 38 20.88 -1.45 -10.32
N GLY A 39 20.63 -2.67 -9.84
CA GLY A 39 21.47 -3.81 -10.14
C GLY A 39 20.86 -5.14 -9.79
N ASP A 40 21.48 -6.22 -10.26
CA ASP A 40 20.99 -7.59 -10.20
C ASP A 40 21.68 -8.45 -9.14
N ARG A 41 22.56 -7.85 -8.33
CA ARG A 41 23.33 -8.54 -7.29
C ARG A 41 23.18 -7.86 -5.95
N LEU A 42 23.37 -8.64 -4.88
CA LEU A 42 23.34 -8.10 -3.52
C LEU A 42 24.42 -7.02 -3.28
N ASN A 43 25.56 -7.09 -3.97
CA ASN A 43 26.60 -6.08 -3.88
C ASN A 43 26.18 -4.71 -4.46
N ASP A 44 25.15 -4.62 -5.30
CA ASP A 44 24.54 -3.36 -5.73
C ASP A 44 23.74 -2.71 -4.60
N VAL A 45 23.03 -3.54 -3.82
CA VAL A 45 22.29 -3.08 -2.63
C VAL A 45 23.27 -2.57 -1.57
N VAL A 46 24.36 -3.30 -1.33
CA VAL A 46 25.40 -2.86 -0.39
C VAL A 46 26.12 -1.60 -0.90
N LEU A 47 26.32 -1.45 -2.22
CA LEU A 47 26.85 -0.21 -2.79
C LEU A 47 25.92 0.97 -2.54
N ALA A 48 24.60 0.79 -2.74
CA ALA A 48 23.62 1.83 -2.45
C ALA A 48 23.73 2.29 -1.00
N LYS A 49 23.71 1.34 -0.06
CA LYS A 49 23.93 1.58 1.37
C LYS A 49 25.20 2.39 1.62
N ASN A 50 26.33 1.97 1.04
CA ASN A 50 27.62 2.63 1.25
C ASN A 50 27.70 4.03 0.64
N LEU A 51 26.89 4.32 -0.39
CA LEU A 51 26.75 5.66 -0.97
C LEU A 51 25.77 6.56 -0.18
N GLY A 52 24.99 6.00 0.75
CA GLY A 52 23.84 6.71 1.36
C GLY A 52 22.67 6.88 0.39
N ALA A 53 22.58 6.00 -0.63
CA ALA A 53 21.53 5.96 -1.63
C ALA A 53 20.58 4.78 -1.41
N LYS A 54 19.50 4.74 -2.19
CA LYS A 54 18.52 3.65 -2.20
C LYS A 54 18.86 2.61 -3.28
N ALA A 55 18.38 1.38 -3.13
CA ALA A 55 18.59 0.31 -4.10
C ALA A 55 17.28 -0.07 -4.82
N ILE A 56 17.40 -0.33 -6.12
CA ILE A 56 16.40 -1.08 -6.90
C ILE A 56 17.04 -2.42 -7.24
N TYR A 57 16.55 -3.48 -6.60
CA TYR A 57 17.11 -4.82 -6.74
C TYR A 57 16.39 -5.59 -7.84
N LEU A 58 17.06 -5.75 -8.99
CA LEU A 58 16.58 -6.52 -10.14
C LEU A 58 16.90 -8.02 -9.92
N ARG A 59 16.07 -8.69 -9.14
CA ARG A 59 16.26 -10.07 -8.67
C ARG A 59 15.96 -11.10 -9.77
N ASN A 60 16.79 -11.11 -10.81
CA ASN A 60 16.66 -12.05 -11.92
C ASN A 60 17.32 -13.41 -11.62
N ASN A 61 18.32 -13.43 -10.74
CA ASN A 61 19.06 -14.65 -10.42
C ASN A 61 19.74 -14.55 -9.03
N ASP A 62 19.20 -15.28 -8.07
CA ASP A 62 19.68 -15.31 -6.68
C ASP A 62 21.08 -15.95 -6.51
N GLY A 63 21.58 -16.66 -7.53
CA GLY A 63 22.92 -17.25 -7.52
C GLY A 63 24.04 -16.27 -7.87
N LEU A 64 23.73 -15.09 -8.41
CA LEU A 64 24.75 -14.12 -8.82
C LEU A 64 25.38 -13.43 -7.60
N GLY A 65 26.69 -13.62 -7.43
CA GLY A 65 27.43 -13.03 -6.30
C GLY A 65 27.29 -13.81 -4.99
N ALA A 66 26.72 -15.02 -4.99
CA ALA A 66 26.62 -15.89 -3.81
C ALA A 66 27.99 -16.20 -3.16
N ALA A 67 29.07 -16.15 -3.93
CA ALA A 67 30.44 -16.33 -3.44
C ALA A 67 31.00 -15.10 -2.68
N GLU A 68 30.32 -13.95 -2.72
CA GLU A 68 30.82 -12.69 -2.14
C GLU A 68 30.46 -12.54 -0.63
N ASN A 69 29.70 -13.48 -0.02
CA ASN A 69 29.37 -13.53 1.41
C ASN A 69 28.86 -12.19 2.03
N LEU A 70 28.00 -11.47 1.31
CA LEU A 70 27.52 -10.12 1.70
C LEU A 70 26.25 -10.12 2.57
N GLY A 71 25.93 -11.23 3.22
CA GLY A 71 24.69 -11.41 4.00
C GLY A 71 23.50 -11.83 3.14
N LYS A 72 22.27 -11.63 3.64
CA LYS A 72 21.03 -11.96 2.92
C LYS A 72 20.25 -10.69 2.56
N ALA A 73 19.42 -10.77 1.52
CA ALA A 73 18.60 -9.64 1.06
C ALA A 73 17.63 -9.14 2.14
N GLU A 74 17.13 -10.03 3.00
CA GLU A 74 16.21 -9.70 4.08
C GLU A 74 16.84 -8.71 5.10
N GLU A 75 18.14 -8.83 5.34
CA GLU A 75 18.91 -7.97 6.26
C GLU A 75 19.19 -6.58 5.66
N LEU A 76 19.00 -6.41 4.36
CA LEU A 76 19.22 -5.15 3.62
C LEU A 76 17.92 -4.53 3.12
N SER A 77 16.77 -5.07 3.54
CA SER A 77 15.45 -4.63 3.11
C SER A 77 15.20 -3.13 3.30
N GLU A 78 15.75 -2.52 4.36
CA GLU A 78 15.65 -1.07 4.63
C GLU A 78 16.27 -0.19 3.53
N TYR A 79 17.24 -0.71 2.77
CA TYR A 79 17.90 0.02 1.67
C TYR A 79 17.26 -0.26 0.31
N ILE A 80 16.38 -1.26 0.21
CA ILE A 80 15.75 -1.67 -1.05
C ILE A 80 14.42 -0.95 -1.19
N SER A 81 14.31 -0.01 -2.13
CA SER A 81 13.07 0.70 -2.43
C SER A 81 12.15 -0.05 -3.39
N LEU A 82 12.70 -0.93 -4.22
CA LEU A 82 11.95 -1.82 -5.10
C LEU A 82 12.73 -3.10 -5.33
N GLN A 83 12.05 -4.25 -5.20
CA GLN A 83 12.57 -5.54 -5.63
C GLN A 83 11.66 -6.09 -6.73
N THR A 84 12.21 -6.36 -7.91
CA THR A 84 11.45 -6.88 -9.07
C THR A 84 12.34 -7.72 -9.97
N SER A 85 11.75 -8.51 -10.85
CA SER A 85 12.43 -9.17 -11.98
C SER A 85 12.10 -8.54 -13.34
N HIS A 86 11.33 -7.43 -13.37
CA HIS A 86 10.85 -6.81 -14.61
C HIS A 86 11.23 -5.33 -14.70
N TRP A 87 11.80 -4.94 -15.85
CA TRP A 87 12.15 -3.54 -16.14
C TRP A 87 10.96 -2.60 -16.17
N ALA A 88 9.76 -3.09 -16.53
CA ALA A 88 8.54 -2.29 -16.55
C ALA A 88 8.15 -1.76 -15.15
N ASP A 89 8.42 -2.55 -14.10
CA ASP A 89 8.14 -2.15 -12.73
C ASP A 89 9.12 -1.05 -12.29
N ILE A 90 10.41 -1.18 -12.65
CA ILE A 90 11.43 -0.14 -12.41
C ILE A 90 11.05 1.17 -13.10
N TYR A 91 10.64 1.07 -14.37
CA TYR A 91 10.17 2.24 -15.13
C TYR A 91 8.98 2.91 -14.46
N THR A 92 7.97 2.12 -14.07
CA THR A 92 6.78 2.62 -13.41
C THR A 92 7.12 3.26 -12.07
N PHE A 93 7.96 2.63 -11.26
CA PHE A 93 8.43 3.16 -9.98
C PHE A 93 9.18 4.48 -10.14
N LEU A 94 10.13 4.56 -11.08
CA LEU A 94 10.90 5.79 -11.30
C LEU A 94 10.05 6.93 -11.90
N ARG A 95 9.05 6.58 -12.73
CA ARG A 95 8.20 7.58 -13.41
C ARG A 95 7.02 8.04 -12.55
N ALA A 96 6.40 7.14 -11.79
CA ALA A 96 5.20 7.41 -11.00
C ALA A 96 5.46 7.55 -9.48
N GLY A 97 6.63 7.13 -8.99
CA GLY A 97 6.98 7.08 -7.57
C GLY A 97 6.34 5.91 -6.83
N SER A 98 6.80 5.65 -5.59
CA SER A 98 6.15 4.70 -4.68
C SER A 98 4.95 5.33 -3.98
N ARG A 99 4.00 4.48 -3.57
CA ARG A 99 2.80 4.85 -2.83
C ARG A 99 2.73 4.15 -1.49
N THR A 100 3.86 4.23 -0.79
CA THR A 100 4.02 3.69 0.56
C THR A 100 3.87 4.83 1.57
N ILE A 101 2.98 4.67 2.54
CA ILE A 101 2.73 5.66 3.58
C ILE A 101 2.69 4.98 4.94
N HIS A 102 3.36 5.61 5.90
CA HIS A 102 3.11 5.39 7.31
C HIS A 102 2.21 6.52 7.83
N HIS A 103 1.15 6.17 8.53
CA HIS A 103 0.18 7.11 9.09
C HIS A 103 -0.17 6.74 10.53
N GLU A 104 -0.11 7.72 11.42
CA GLU A 104 -0.55 7.59 12.80
C GLU A 104 -1.71 8.54 13.10
N ARG A 105 -2.67 8.07 13.88
CA ARG A 105 -3.76 8.87 14.43
C ARG A 105 -3.98 8.46 15.88
N ASN A 106 -3.89 9.42 16.78
CA ASN A 106 -4.02 9.19 18.22
C ASN A 106 -5.02 10.16 18.83
N THR A 107 -5.98 9.64 19.58
CA THR A 107 -6.93 10.37 20.42
C THR A 107 -6.75 9.92 21.87
N ASN A 108 -7.64 10.37 22.77
CA ASN A 108 -7.70 9.84 24.13
C ASN A 108 -8.37 8.46 24.20
N GLU A 109 -9.12 8.08 23.15
CA GLU A 109 -9.90 6.84 23.06
C GLU A 109 -9.12 5.76 22.29
N THR A 110 -8.39 6.14 21.25
CA THR A 110 -7.67 5.20 20.38
C THR A 110 -6.26 5.67 20.01
N LYS A 111 -5.37 4.70 19.74
CA LYS A 111 -4.05 4.91 19.16
C LYS A 111 -3.87 4.00 17.97
N ILE A 112 -3.59 4.58 16.81
CA ILE A 112 -3.66 3.87 15.54
C ILE A 112 -2.41 4.14 14.72
N SER A 113 -1.81 3.07 14.21
CA SER A 113 -0.68 3.08 13.28
C SER A 113 -1.01 2.25 12.06
N ILE A 114 -0.80 2.82 10.88
CA ILE A 114 -1.08 2.18 9.60
C ILE A 114 0.13 2.33 8.68
N ASP A 115 0.68 1.21 8.21
CA ASP A 115 1.57 1.18 7.05
C ASP A 115 0.79 0.66 5.84
N ILE A 116 0.80 1.41 4.76
CA ILE A 116 0.09 1.05 3.53
C ILE A 116 1.03 1.14 2.33
N ASP A 117 1.03 0.13 1.47
CA ASP A 117 1.63 0.16 0.14
C ASP A 117 0.57 -0.17 -0.92
N LEU A 118 0.15 0.87 -1.66
CA LEU A 118 -0.87 0.75 -2.71
C LEU A 118 -0.43 -0.05 -3.93
N ASP A 119 0.86 -0.34 -4.07
CA ASP A 119 1.46 -1.14 -5.14
C ASP A 119 1.91 -2.53 -4.64
N GLY A 120 1.38 -2.96 -3.49
CA GLY A 120 1.75 -4.20 -2.83
C GLY A 120 1.27 -5.49 -3.50
N THR A 121 1.40 -6.58 -2.75
CA THR A 121 1.07 -7.95 -3.19
C THR A 121 -0.16 -8.52 -2.51
N GLY A 122 -0.74 -7.79 -1.55
CA GLY A 122 -1.88 -8.21 -0.75
C GLY A 122 -1.50 -8.94 0.54
N LYS A 123 -0.36 -8.56 1.15
CA LYS A 123 0.04 -9.00 2.50
C LYS A 123 -0.67 -8.16 3.55
N ALA A 124 -1.14 -8.80 4.62
CA ALA A 124 -1.78 -8.11 5.73
C ALA A 124 -1.15 -8.49 7.07
N ASP A 125 -1.01 -7.51 7.97
CA ASP A 125 -0.66 -7.68 9.38
C ASP A 125 -1.57 -6.76 10.21
N ILE A 126 -2.71 -7.28 10.63
CA ILE A 126 -3.83 -6.48 11.15
C ILE A 126 -4.21 -6.91 12.55
N HIS A 127 -4.18 -5.94 13.46
CA HIS A 127 -4.46 -6.10 14.87
C HIS A 127 -5.28 -4.90 15.37
N THR A 128 -6.60 -5.02 15.32
CA THR A 128 -7.52 -4.01 15.87
C THR A 128 -8.08 -4.38 17.25
N GLY A 129 -7.87 -5.62 17.68
CA GLY A 129 -8.49 -6.19 18.88
C GLY A 129 -9.86 -6.81 18.63
N LEU A 130 -10.40 -6.71 17.41
CA LEU A 130 -11.66 -7.30 16.98
C LEU A 130 -11.41 -8.28 15.83
N ASN A 131 -11.62 -9.58 16.07
CA ASN A 131 -11.16 -10.63 15.16
C ASN A 131 -11.91 -10.61 13.82
N PHE A 132 -13.22 -10.32 13.84
CA PHE A 132 -13.98 -10.23 12.60
C PHE A 132 -13.58 -9.01 11.77
N PHE A 133 -13.31 -7.88 12.44
CA PHE A 133 -12.87 -6.66 11.76
C PHE A 133 -11.47 -6.83 11.15
N ASP A 134 -10.54 -7.47 11.87
CA ASP A 134 -9.23 -7.85 11.35
C ASP A 134 -9.37 -8.70 10.07
N HIS A 135 -10.26 -9.69 10.09
CA HIS A 135 -10.55 -10.52 8.93
C HIS A 135 -11.11 -9.72 7.73
N MET A 136 -12.00 -8.75 7.98
CA MET A 136 -12.54 -7.89 6.92
C MET A 136 -11.49 -6.97 6.31
N LEU A 137 -10.60 -6.40 7.12
CA LEU A 137 -9.50 -5.56 6.64
C LEU A 137 -8.46 -6.38 5.85
N ASP A 138 -8.21 -7.65 6.23
CA ASP A 138 -7.39 -8.58 5.46
C ASP A 138 -7.96 -8.79 4.04
N GLN A 139 -9.29 -8.86 3.89
CA GLN A 139 -9.92 -8.95 2.57
C GLN A 139 -9.59 -7.73 1.69
N ILE A 140 -9.48 -6.53 2.28
CA ILE A 140 -9.08 -5.31 1.56
C ILE A 140 -7.68 -5.46 1.00
N ALA A 141 -6.72 -5.86 1.83
CA ALA A 141 -5.33 -6.08 1.41
C ALA A 141 -5.25 -7.14 0.31
N ARG A 142 -5.81 -8.33 0.57
CA ARG A 142 -5.74 -9.51 -0.31
C ARG A 142 -6.33 -9.23 -1.69
N HIS A 143 -7.55 -8.69 -1.74
CA HIS A 143 -8.26 -8.50 -3.00
C HIS A 143 -7.95 -7.18 -3.68
N GLY A 144 -7.50 -6.18 -2.91
CA GLY A 144 -6.95 -4.92 -3.36
C GLY A 144 -5.57 -5.04 -4.00
N SER A 145 -4.80 -6.09 -3.66
CA SER A 145 -3.36 -6.19 -3.93
C SER A 145 -2.61 -4.99 -3.34
N ILE A 146 -2.89 -4.73 -2.06
CA ILE A 146 -2.30 -3.65 -1.27
C ILE A 146 -1.65 -4.33 -0.07
N ASP A 147 -0.40 -3.98 0.24
CA ASP A 147 0.20 -4.45 1.50
C ASP A 147 -0.24 -3.51 2.62
N LEU A 148 -0.80 -4.08 3.70
CA LEU A 148 -1.47 -3.32 4.74
C LEU A 148 -1.09 -3.83 6.13
N ARG A 149 -0.53 -2.95 6.96
CA ARG A 149 -0.31 -3.20 8.37
C ARG A 149 -1.14 -2.23 9.18
N ILE A 150 -1.97 -2.73 10.09
CA ILE A 150 -2.81 -1.91 10.95
C ILE A 150 -2.63 -2.38 12.38
N LYS A 151 -2.33 -1.44 13.27
CA LYS A 151 -2.36 -1.66 14.71
C LYS A 151 -3.24 -0.60 15.34
N THR A 152 -4.30 -1.04 16.00
CA THR A 152 -5.19 -0.19 16.80
C THR A 152 -5.18 -0.65 18.25
N ASP A 153 -4.95 0.30 19.15
CA ASP A 153 -5.16 0.16 20.59
C ASP A 153 -6.31 1.09 20.98
N GLY A 154 -7.49 0.51 21.22
CA GLY A 154 -8.72 1.25 21.49
C GLY A 154 -9.41 0.83 22.77
N ASP A 155 -10.39 1.61 23.18
CA ASP A 155 -11.14 1.49 24.43
C ASP A 155 -12.24 0.42 24.40
N LEU A 156 -11.92 -0.79 23.93
CA LEU A 156 -12.84 -1.95 23.81
C LEU A 156 -13.56 -2.38 25.11
N HIS A 157 -13.15 -1.84 26.25
CA HIS A 157 -13.81 -2.05 27.54
C HIS A 157 -15.07 -1.18 27.71
N ILE A 158 -15.22 -0.13 26.90
CA ILE A 158 -16.43 0.70 26.77
C ILE A 158 -17.33 0.02 25.75
N ASP A 159 -16.93 0.04 24.48
CA ASP A 159 -17.47 -0.72 23.35
C ASP A 159 -16.48 -0.69 22.16
N GLU A 160 -16.85 -1.29 21.04
CA GLU A 160 -16.09 -1.34 19.80
C GLU A 160 -16.14 -0.06 18.95
N HIS A 161 -16.99 0.92 19.29
CA HIS A 161 -17.38 2.01 18.41
C HIS A 161 -16.19 2.86 18.00
N HIS A 162 -15.48 3.43 18.97
CA HIS A 162 -14.34 4.32 18.69
C HIS A 162 -13.22 3.56 17.99
N THR A 163 -12.97 2.30 18.37
CA THR A 163 -11.96 1.44 17.75
C THR A 163 -12.22 1.27 16.24
N ILE A 164 -13.46 0.94 15.86
CA ILE A 164 -13.82 0.73 14.45
C ILE A 164 -13.83 2.06 13.68
N GLU A 165 -14.46 3.09 14.23
CA GLU A 165 -14.58 4.41 13.60
C GLU A 165 -13.20 5.02 13.34
N ASP A 166 -12.38 5.14 14.37
CA ASP A 166 -11.08 5.79 14.27
C ASP A 166 -10.13 4.99 13.38
N THR A 167 -10.22 3.64 13.36
CA THR A 167 -9.47 2.81 12.41
C THR A 167 -9.90 3.11 10.98
N GLY A 168 -11.21 3.25 10.72
CA GLY A 168 -11.73 3.65 9.42
C GLY A 168 -11.24 5.03 8.97
N ILE A 169 -11.21 6.01 9.87
CA ILE A 169 -10.68 7.35 9.61
C ILE A 169 -9.18 7.28 9.29
N ALA A 170 -8.39 6.65 10.16
CA ALA A 170 -6.95 6.54 9.97
C ALA A 170 -6.61 5.83 8.65
N LEU A 171 -7.36 4.77 8.32
CA LEU A 171 -7.17 4.05 7.07
C LEU A 171 -7.51 4.94 5.87
N GLY A 172 -8.63 5.65 5.89
CA GLY A 172 -9.02 6.59 4.85
C GLY A 172 -7.98 7.72 4.64
N GLU A 173 -7.44 8.27 5.73
CA GLU A 173 -6.36 9.25 5.70
C GLU A 173 -5.06 8.68 5.09
N ALA A 174 -4.69 7.45 5.45
CA ALA A 174 -3.53 6.76 4.90
C ALA A 174 -3.67 6.54 3.38
N PHE A 175 -4.85 6.10 2.93
CA PHE A 175 -5.17 5.98 1.51
C PHE A 175 -5.11 7.33 0.78
N ALA A 176 -5.70 8.39 1.34
CA ALA A 176 -5.66 9.73 0.74
C ALA A 176 -4.22 10.22 0.54
N LYS A 177 -3.37 10.04 1.56
CA LYS A 177 -1.94 10.37 1.50
C LYS A 177 -1.20 9.54 0.46
N ALA A 178 -1.45 8.23 0.41
CA ALA A 178 -0.76 7.31 -0.49
C ALA A 178 -1.17 7.49 -1.96
N ILE A 179 -2.43 7.85 -2.22
CA ILE A 179 -2.93 8.17 -3.55
C ILE A 179 -2.26 9.44 -4.11
N GLY A 180 -2.06 10.45 -3.27
CA GLY A 180 -1.35 11.68 -3.63
C GLY A 180 -2.06 12.52 -4.69
N ASN A 181 -1.35 12.90 -5.75
CA ASN A 181 -1.82 13.84 -6.79
C ASN A 181 -2.80 13.23 -7.82
N LYS A 182 -3.16 11.94 -7.66
CA LYS A 182 -4.18 11.24 -8.47
C LYS A 182 -3.88 11.14 -9.97
N LEU A 183 -2.66 11.45 -10.43
CA LEU A 183 -2.28 11.34 -11.84
C LEU A 183 -2.25 9.87 -12.28
N GLY A 184 -2.84 9.59 -13.45
CA GLY A 184 -2.84 8.28 -14.08
C GLY A 184 -3.77 7.23 -13.46
N LEU A 185 -4.63 7.59 -12.50
CA LEU A 185 -5.59 6.68 -11.89
C LEU A 185 -6.76 6.31 -12.82
N GLU A 186 -7.17 5.04 -12.83
CA GLU A 186 -8.38 4.58 -13.55
C GLU A 186 -9.69 5.13 -12.96
N ARG A 187 -9.67 5.60 -11.70
CA ARG A 187 -10.74 6.33 -11.01
C ARG A 187 -11.99 5.54 -10.62
N TYR A 188 -12.40 4.50 -11.35
CA TYR A 188 -13.65 3.76 -11.12
C TYR A 188 -13.45 2.27 -10.82
N GLY A 189 -14.45 1.63 -10.20
CA GLY A 189 -14.49 0.17 -9.98
C GLY A 189 -15.91 -0.35 -9.74
N PHE A 190 -16.18 -1.64 -9.99
CA PHE A 190 -17.55 -2.18 -9.95
C PHE A 190 -17.67 -3.70 -9.66
N CYS A 191 -18.68 -4.00 -8.83
CA CYS A 191 -19.49 -5.23 -8.62
C CYS A 191 -18.81 -6.60 -8.40
N LEU A 192 -19.32 -7.37 -7.43
CA LEU A 192 -18.90 -8.72 -7.09
C LEU A 192 -20.08 -9.60 -6.60
N PRO A 193 -20.35 -10.76 -7.21
CA PRO A 193 -21.26 -11.78 -6.68
C PRO A 193 -20.54 -12.74 -5.72
N MET A 194 -21.22 -13.20 -4.66
CA MET A 194 -20.74 -14.22 -3.73
C MET A 194 -21.91 -14.99 -3.10
N ASP A 195 -22.00 -16.29 -3.37
CA ASP A 195 -23.08 -17.18 -2.92
C ASP A 195 -24.48 -16.60 -3.17
N ASP A 196 -25.30 -16.42 -2.13
CA ASP A 196 -26.62 -15.80 -2.19
C ASP A 196 -26.57 -14.26 -2.30
N CYS A 197 -25.36 -13.67 -2.21
CA CYS A 197 -25.17 -12.24 -2.21
C CYS A 197 -24.72 -11.68 -3.56
N LEU A 198 -25.30 -10.55 -3.94
CA LEU A 198 -24.75 -9.64 -4.93
C LEU A 198 -24.37 -8.32 -4.25
N ALA A 199 -23.08 -7.98 -4.28
CA ALA A 199 -22.59 -6.72 -3.73
C ALA A 199 -22.00 -5.83 -4.83
N GLN A 200 -22.33 -4.56 -4.77
CA GLN A 200 -21.77 -3.52 -5.61
C GLN A 200 -21.06 -2.51 -4.73
N ALA A 201 -19.82 -2.19 -5.09
CA ALA A 201 -19.13 -1.01 -4.61
C ALA A 201 -18.68 -0.21 -5.84
N ALA A 202 -19.15 1.04 -5.95
CA ALA A 202 -18.67 2.00 -6.92
C ALA A 202 -17.95 3.13 -6.18
N ILE A 203 -16.71 3.39 -6.57
CA ILE A 203 -15.84 4.38 -5.94
C ILE A 203 -15.36 5.41 -6.95
N ASP A 204 -15.28 6.68 -6.53
CA ASP A 204 -14.64 7.78 -7.26
C ASP A 204 -13.73 8.54 -6.30
N PHE A 205 -12.40 8.44 -6.49
CA PHE A 205 -11.39 9.23 -5.76
C PHE A 205 -11.31 10.69 -6.26
N GLY A 206 -12.47 11.31 -6.44
CA GLY A 206 -12.63 12.63 -7.04
C GLY A 206 -12.45 13.82 -6.08
N GLY A 207 -12.04 13.59 -4.82
CA GLY A 207 -11.76 14.62 -3.83
C GLY A 207 -12.99 15.18 -3.08
N ARG A 208 -14.17 14.58 -3.26
CA ARG A 208 -15.42 14.93 -2.57
C ARG A 208 -15.88 13.72 -1.77
N ALA A 209 -16.20 13.95 -0.50
CA ALA A 209 -16.75 12.95 0.39
C ALA A 209 -18.26 12.79 0.16
N TRP A 210 -18.71 11.57 -0.14
CA TRP A 210 -20.12 11.22 -0.20
C TRP A 210 -20.30 9.72 -0.07
N ILE A 211 -21.30 9.27 0.68
CA ILE A 211 -21.70 7.86 0.71
C ILE A 211 -23.16 7.69 0.30
N VAL A 212 -23.43 6.65 -0.47
CA VAL A 212 -24.75 6.07 -0.64
C VAL A 212 -24.66 4.62 -0.16
N TRP A 213 -25.56 4.25 0.74
CA TRP A 213 -25.59 2.92 1.35
C TRP A 213 -26.97 2.30 1.13
N ASP A 214 -27.01 1.19 0.40
CA ASP A 214 -28.19 0.40 0.10
C ASP A 214 -27.93 -1.07 0.46
N ALA A 215 -27.76 -1.33 1.75
CA ALA A 215 -27.63 -2.67 2.30
C ALA A 215 -28.32 -2.75 3.65
N GLU A 216 -29.26 -3.68 3.80
CA GLU A 216 -29.97 -3.93 5.04
C GLU A 216 -29.45 -5.20 5.72
N PHE A 217 -29.22 -5.12 7.03
CA PHE A 217 -28.81 -6.26 7.86
C PHE A 217 -29.91 -6.56 8.89
N LYS A 218 -30.27 -7.84 9.06
CA LYS A 218 -31.34 -8.24 9.99
C LYS A 218 -30.80 -8.67 11.35
N ARG A 219 -29.54 -9.09 11.40
CA ARG A 219 -28.85 -9.44 12.64
C ARG A 219 -28.35 -8.18 13.33
N GLU A 220 -28.42 -8.16 14.66
CA GLU A 220 -27.80 -7.13 15.49
C GLU A 220 -26.27 -7.15 15.35
N LYS A 221 -25.67 -8.36 15.26
CA LYS A 221 -24.22 -8.55 15.15
C LYS A 221 -23.82 -9.76 14.31
N VAL A 222 -22.64 -9.66 13.69
CA VAL A 222 -21.93 -10.75 13.01
C VAL A 222 -20.58 -10.95 13.70
N GLY A 223 -20.43 -12.07 14.41
CA GLY A 223 -19.28 -12.27 15.30
C GLY A 223 -19.32 -11.27 16.46
N ASP A 224 -18.24 -10.50 16.57
CA ASP A 224 -18.02 -9.41 17.53
C ASP A 224 -18.35 -8.02 16.98
N MET A 225 -18.84 -7.88 15.73
CA MET A 225 -19.14 -6.58 15.11
C MET A 225 -20.65 -6.34 14.98
N PRO A 226 -21.20 -5.24 15.55
CA PRO A 226 -22.57 -4.82 15.29
C PRO A 226 -22.76 -4.45 13.83
N THR A 227 -23.91 -4.78 13.28
CA THR A 227 -24.16 -4.58 11.85
C THR A 227 -24.33 -3.11 11.45
N GLU A 228 -24.70 -2.24 12.38
CA GLU A 228 -24.73 -0.80 12.15
C GLU A 228 -23.34 -0.22 11.87
N MET A 229 -22.29 -0.82 12.46
CA MET A 229 -20.93 -0.31 12.34
C MET A 229 -20.34 -0.46 10.93
N PHE A 230 -20.90 -1.32 10.08
CA PHE A 230 -20.46 -1.41 8.69
C PHE A 230 -20.74 -0.11 7.93
N TYR A 231 -21.94 0.46 8.05
CA TYR A 231 -22.24 1.76 7.45
C TYR A 231 -21.31 2.85 8.00
N HIS A 232 -21.13 2.90 9.32
CA HIS A 232 -20.26 3.87 9.97
C HIS A 232 -18.80 3.77 9.50
N PHE A 233 -18.26 2.57 9.35
CA PHE A 233 -16.92 2.34 8.80
C PHE A 233 -16.79 2.93 7.39
N PHE A 234 -17.69 2.59 6.48
CA PHE A 234 -17.61 3.07 5.09
C PHE A 234 -17.89 4.57 4.96
N LYS A 235 -18.79 5.12 5.79
CA LYS A 235 -19.03 6.56 5.89
C LYS A 235 -17.73 7.28 6.26
N SER A 236 -17.11 6.84 7.35
CA SER A 236 -15.87 7.42 7.88
C SER A 236 -14.72 7.30 6.88
N PHE A 237 -14.56 6.15 6.24
CA PHE A 237 -13.61 5.96 5.14
C PHE A 237 -13.85 6.96 4.01
N SER A 238 -15.09 7.08 3.51
CA SER A 238 -15.40 7.94 2.37
C SER A 238 -15.15 9.42 2.66
N ASP A 239 -15.39 9.84 3.91
CA ASP A 239 -15.14 11.20 4.38
C ASP A 239 -13.65 11.51 4.41
N ALA A 240 -12.88 10.65 5.07
CA ALA A 240 -11.44 10.81 5.24
C ALA A 240 -10.68 10.69 3.90
N ALA A 241 -11.03 9.68 3.09
CA ALA A 241 -10.47 9.48 1.76
C ALA A 241 -10.91 10.54 0.74
N ARG A 242 -11.92 11.34 1.09
CA ARG A 242 -12.57 12.33 0.22
C ARG A 242 -12.99 11.69 -1.12
N CYS A 243 -13.69 10.57 -1.03
CA CYS A 243 -14.19 9.84 -2.19
C CYS A 243 -15.72 9.73 -2.16
N ASN A 244 -16.30 9.60 -3.36
CA ASN A 244 -17.68 9.18 -3.46
C ASN A 244 -17.71 7.66 -3.42
N LEU A 245 -18.54 7.10 -2.56
CA LEU A 245 -18.72 5.67 -2.36
C LEU A 245 -20.19 5.31 -2.47
N ASN A 246 -20.53 4.40 -3.37
CA ASN A 246 -21.88 3.85 -3.49
C ASN A 246 -21.81 2.35 -3.26
N ILE A 247 -22.43 1.89 -2.18
CA ILE A 247 -22.46 0.48 -1.81
C ILE A 247 -23.91 0.01 -1.84
N LYS A 248 -24.11 -1.12 -2.53
CA LYS A 248 -25.36 -1.86 -2.53
C LYS A 248 -25.09 -3.34 -2.24
N ALA A 249 -25.93 -3.99 -1.44
CA ALA A 249 -25.85 -5.43 -1.27
C ALA A 249 -27.23 -6.07 -1.04
N GLU A 250 -27.49 -7.14 -1.78
CA GLU A 250 -28.68 -7.99 -1.64
C GLU A 250 -28.23 -9.40 -1.28
N GLY A 251 -29.02 -10.14 -0.49
CA GLY A 251 -28.69 -11.48 0.00
C GLY A 251 -29.35 -11.79 1.35
N ASP A 252 -29.43 -13.07 1.68
CA ASP A 252 -30.09 -13.58 2.88
C ASP A 252 -29.13 -13.69 4.07
N ASN A 253 -27.90 -14.14 3.84
CA ASN A 253 -26.90 -14.30 4.91
C ASN A 253 -26.11 -13.00 5.14
N GLU A 254 -26.17 -12.46 6.36
CA GLU A 254 -25.45 -11.22 6.70
C GLU A 254 -23.93 -11.34 6.56
N HIS A 255 -23.35 -12.49 6.93
CA HIS A 255 -21.90 -12.71 6.78
C HIS A 255 -21.52 -12.61 5.31
N HIS A 256 -22.28 -13.29 4.43
CA HIS A 256 -22.02 -13.26 2.99
C HIS A 256 -22.18 -11.85 2.43
N LYS A 257 -23.22 -11.11 2.83
CA LYS A 257 -23.39 -9.71 2.41
C LYS A 257 -22.22 -8.83 2.79
N ILE A 258 -21.81 -8.88 4.05
CA ILE A 258 -20.71 -8.05 4.55
C ILE A 258 -19.41 -8.39 3.81
N GLU A 259 -19.05 -9.68 3.76
CA GLU A 259 -17.83 -10.11 3.10
C GLU A 259 -17.85 -9.77 1.59
N ALA A 260 -18.99 -9.93 0.92
CA ALA A 260 -19.16 -9.52 -0.48
C ALA A 260 -18.97 -8.01 -0.67
N ILE A 261 -19.50 -7.17 0.23
CA ILE A 261 -19.28 -5.71 0.21
C ILE A 261 -17.80 -5.38 0.32
N PHE A 262 -17.08 -5.96 1.30
CA PHE A 262 -15.65 -5.71 1.47
C PHE A 262 -14.84 -6.19 0.26
N LYS A 263 -15.17 -7.34 -0.32
CA LYS A 263 -14.52 -7.83 -1.55
C LYS A 263 -14.81 -6.92 -2.74
N ALA A 264 -16.06 -6.51 -2.93
CA ALA A 264 -16.45 -5.58 -3.99
C ALA A 264 -15.71 -4.25 -3.84
N PHE A 265 -15.64 -3.73 -2.62
CA PHE A 265 -14.92 -2.51 -2.27
C PHE A 265 -13.42 -2.62 -2.53
N ALA A 266 -12.78 -3.71 -2.10
CA ALA A 266 -11.36 -3.97 -2.34
C ALA A 266 -11.02 -4.04 -3.84
N LYS A 267 -11.86 -4.73 -4.63
CA LYS A 267 -11.74 -4.76 -6.08
C LYS A 267 -11.97 -3.39 -6.71
N ALA A 268 -12.94 -2.63 -6.20
CA ALA A 268 -13.22 -1.28 -6.66
C ALA A 268 -12.03 -0.34 -6.42
N ILE A 269 -11.41 -0.42 -5.24
CA ILE A 269 -10.15 0.28 -4.94
C ILE A 269 -9.07 -0.14 -5.91
N LYS A 270 -8.78 -1.45 -6.05
CA LYS A 270 -7.71 -1.95 -6.93
C LYS A 270 -7.83 -1.41 -8.35
N MET A 271 -9.04 -1.41 -8.89
CA MET A 271 -9.32 -0.83 -10.20
C MET A 271 -9.05 0.68 -10.15
N ALA A 272 -9.72 1.41 -9.26
CA ALA A 272 -9.65 2.87 -9.21
C ALA A 272 -8.24 3.44 -8.94
N ILE A 273 -7.40 2.75 -8.17
CA ILE A 273 -6.04 3.19 -7.84
C ILE A 273 -4.99 2.75 -8.86
N LYS A 274 -5.32 1.91 -9.84
CA LYS A 274 -4.35 1.45 -10.84
C LYS A 274 -3.81 2.67 -11.60
N ARG A 275 -2.48 2.75 -11.72
CA ARG A 275 -1.80 3.79 -12.50
C ARG A 275 -1.44 3.28 -13.89
N ASP A 276 -1.69 4.09 -14.90
CA ASP A 276 -1.13 3.90 -16.25
C ASP A 276 0.13 4.77 -16.40
N ALA A 277 1.30 4.13 -16.38
CA ALA A 277 2.60 4.81 -16.53
C ALA A 277 2.73 5.53 -17.89
N GLU A 278 2.03 5.06 -18.93
CA GLU A 278 2.02 5.69 -20.25
C GLU A 278 1.05 6.88 -20.32
N LYS A 279 0.10 6.97 -19.40
CA LYS A 279 -0.91 8.03 -19.31
C LYS A 279 -0.97 8.68 -17.92
N LEU A 280 0.14 9.32 -17.51
CA LEU A 280 0.21 10.14 -16.30
C LEU A 280 -0.47 11.51 -16.48
N VAL A 281 -1.74 11.49 -16.88
CA VAL A 281 -2.59 12.69 -17.00
C VAL A 281 -3.62 12.66 -15.87
N LEU A 282 -4.02 13.85 -15.40
CA LEU A 282 -5.07 13.94 -14.40
C LEU A 282 -6.40 13.51 -15.02
N PRO A 283 -7.12 12.52 -14.45
CA PRO A 283 -8.40 12.03 -14.99
C PRO A 283 -9.57 12.99 -14.65
N SER A 284 -9.41 14.28 -14.96
CA SER A 284 -10.37 15.34 -14.68
C SER A 284 -10.42 16.37 -15.80
N THR A 285 -11.62 16.62 -16.35
CA THR A 285 -11.85 17.68 -17.34
C THR A 285 -11.71 19.08 -16.76
N LYS A 286 -11.80 19.23 -15.43
CA LYS A 286 -11.64 20.51 -14.72
C LYS A 286 -10.17 20.89 -14.47
N GLY A 287 -9.23 19.98 -14.75
CA GLY A 287 -7.80 20.21 -14.53
C GLY A 287 -7.35 20.16 -13.05
N VAL A 288 -8.27 19.86 -12.11
CA VAL A 288 -7.99 19.73 -10.66
C VAL A 288 -8.88 18.64 -10.03
N LEU A 289 -8.40 18.01 -8.95
CA LEU A 289 -9.07 16.97 -8.12
C LEU A 289 -8.68 17.09 -6.65
#